data_AF-Q98SV6-F1
#
_entry.id   AF-Q98SV6-F1
#
_cell.length_a   1.000
_cell.length_b   1.000
_cell.length_c   1.000
_cell.angle_alpha   90.00
_cell.angle_beta   90.00
_cell.angle_gamma   90.00
#
_symmetry.space_group_name_H-M   'P 1'
#
loop_
_entity.id
_entity.type
_entity.pdbx_description
1 polymer ?
#
loop_
_entity_poly.entity_id
_entity_poly.type
_entity_poly.pdbx_seq_one_letter_code
_entity_poly.pdbx_strand_id
1 'polypeptide(L)'
;QILSKLRMKEAPNISRDIVKQLLPKAPPLQQLLDQYDVLGDDNKDVVMEEDDEHAITETIMMVATEPESIVQVDGEPKCCFFSFTQKFQASRVLRAQLWVYLRQADEATTVFLQISRLMPVADGSRHIRIRSLKIDVSAGVSSWQSIDVKQVLTVWLRQPETNWGIEINAFDSRGNDLAVTTAEPGEEGLLPFMEVKISEAPKRARKDSGLDCDENSPESRCCRYSLTVDFEDFGWDWI
;
A
#
# COMPACT_ATOMS: atom_id res chain seq x y z
N GLN A 1 -14.00 -20.39 4.29
CA GLN A 1 -12.63 -20.70 3.83
C GLN A 1 -11.78 -19.45 3.60
N ILE A 2 -12.30 -18.40 2.95
CA ILE A 2 -11.56 -17.14 2.66
C ILE A 2 -10.90 -16.53 3.90
N LEU A 3 -11.66 -16.26 4.97
CA LEU A 3 -11.11 -15.70 6.21
C LEU A 3 -9.97 -16.56 6.80
N SER A 4 -10.12 -17.89 6.76
CA SER A 4 -9.07 -18.83 7.21
C SER A 4 -7.80 -18.71 6.37
N LYS A 5 -7.92 -18.68 5.03
CA LYS A 5 -6.77 -18.50 4.14
C LYS A 5 -6.07 -17.15 4.36
N LEU A 6 -6.84 -16.11 4.69
CA LEU A 6 -6.33 -14.78 5.02
C LEU A 6 -5.85 -14.63 6.48
N ARG A 7 -5.92 -15.69 7.29
CA ARG A 7 -5.59 -15.69 8.72
C ARG A 7 -6.39 -14.69 9.55
N MET A 8 -7.65 -14.49 9.17
CA MET A 8 -8.60 -13.62 9.85
C MET A 8 -9.63 -14.45 10.61
N LYS A 9 -9.92 -14.05 11.85
CA LYS A 9 -10.97 -14.70 12.67
C LYS A 9 -12.37 -14.28 12.24
N GLU A 10 -12.51 -13.01 11.86
CA GLU A 10 -13.74 -12.36 11.44
C GLU A 10 -13.44 -11.40 10.29
N ALA A 11 -14.47 -11.02 9.54
CA ALA A 11 -14.35 -10.03 8.47
C ALA A 11 -13.99 -8.66 9.06
N PRO A 12 -13.06 -7.90 8.46
CA PRO A 12 -12.77 -6.54 8.88
C PRO A 12 -14.02 -5.68 8.90
N ASN A 13 -14.26 -4.97 10.00
CA ASN A 13 -15.38 -4.04 10.12
C ASN A 13 -14.98 -2.68 9.53
N ILE A 14 -15.06 -2.56 8.21
CA ILE A 14 -14.75 -1.34 7.47
C ILE A 14 -15.92 -1.00 6.54
N SER A 15 -16.38 0.25 6.57
CA SER A 15 -17.43 0.72 5.68
C SER A 15 -16.86 1.18 4.35
N ARG A 16 -17.69 1.15 3.30
CA ARG A 16 -17.34 1.64 1.96
C ARG A 16 -16.81 3.09 1.96
N ASP A 17 -17.30 3.93 2.86
CA ASP A 17 -16.84 5.33 2.97
C ASP A 17 -15.42 5.41 3.54
N ILE A 18 -15.09 4.59 4.53
CA ILE A 18 -13.73 4.51 5.08
C ILE A 18 -12.78 3.96 4.01
N VAL A 19 -13.21 2.95 3.24
CA VAL A 19 -12.42 2.44 2.11
C VAL A 19 -12.12 3.56 1.11
N LYS A 20 -13.11 4.35 0.68
CA LYS A 20 -12.89 5.46 -0.26
C LYS A 20 -11.89 6.51 0.25
N GLN A 21 -11.88 6.77 1.56
CA GLN A 21 -10.97 7.74 2.17
C GLN A 21 -9.54 7.22 2.26
N LEU A 22 -9.37 5.94 2.61
CA LEU A 22 -8.06 5.34 2.85
C LEU A 22 -7.41 4.75 1.60
N LEU A 23 -8.20 4.34 0.61
CA LEU A 23 -7.69 3.66 -0.57
C LEU A 23 -6.85 4.62 -1.43
N PRO A 24 -5.52 4.38 -1.58
CA PRO A 24 -4.66 5.32 -2.28
C PRO A 24 -5.00 5.44 -3.76
N LYS A 25 -5.27 6.65 -4.25
CA LYS A 25 -5.55 6.93 -5.66
C LYS A 25 -4.24 7.12 -6.45
N ALA A 26 -3.36 6.14 -6.36
CA ALA A 26 -2.01 6.22 -6.87
C ALA A 26 -1.74 5.16 -7.95
N PRO A 27 -0.77 5.40 -8.86
CA PRO A 27 -0.44 4.49 -9.94
C PRO A 27 -0.23 3.02 -9.55
N PRO A 28 0.47 2.67 -8.44
CA PRO A 28 0.72 1.26 -8.12
C PRO A 28 -0.56 0.50 -7.75
N LEU A 29 -1.56 1.16 -7.17
CA LEU A 29 -2.83 0.49 -6.87
C LEU A 29 -3.62 0.24 -8.15
N GLN A 30 -3.68 1.24 -9.03
CA GLN A 30 -4.35 1.09 -10.32
C GLN A 30 -3.73 -0.05 -11.14
N GLN A 31 -2.40 -0.13 -11.18
CA GLN A 31 -1.70 -1.25 -11.83
C GLN A 31 -2.03 -2.62 -11.23
N LEU A 32 -2.30 -2.70 -9.93
CA LEU A 32 -2.73 -3.96 -9.30
C LEU A 32 -4.17 -4.31 -9.70
N LEU A 33 -5.07 -3.33 -9.72
CA LEU A 33 -6.47 -3.54 -10.13
C LEU A 33 -6.56 -3.93 -11.61
N ASP A 34 -5.85 -3.22 -12.49
CA ASP A 34 -5.83 -3.46 -13.93
C ASP A 34 -5.31 -4.87 -14.29
N GLN A 35 -4.41 -5.45 -13.47
CA GLN A 35 -3.91 -6.81 -13.68
C GLN A 35 -5.01 -7.86 -13.61
N TYR A 36 -6.01 -7.66 -12.76
CA TYR A 36 -7.11 -8.61 -12.56
C TYR A 36 -8.33 -8.31 -13.44
N ASP A 37 -8.50 -7.06 -13.90
CA ASP A 37 -9.57 -6.68 -14.83
C ASP A 37 -9.35 -7.29 -16.23
N VAL A 38 -8.08 -7.38 -16.68
CA VAL A 38 -7.70 -7.96 -17.98
C VAL A 38 -7.82 -9.50 -18.02
N LEU A 39 -7.82 -10.16 -16.86
CA LEU A 39 -7.96 -11.62 -16.77
C LEU A 39 -9.43 -12.10 -16.89
N GLY A 40 -10.39 -11.18 -17.04
CA GLY A 40 -11.81 -11.50 -17.16
C GLY A 40 -12.24 -12.16 -18.48
N ASP A 41 -11.41 -12.12 -19.54
CA ASP A 41 -11.78 -12.64 -20.88
C ASP A 41 -10.79 -13.68 -21.45
N ASP A 42 -9.60 -13.79 -20.87
CA ASP A 42 -8.63 -14.84 -21.22
C ASP A 42 -8.57 -15.86 -20.07
N ASN A 43 -9.24 -16.99 -20.27
CA ASN A 43 -9.09 -18.20 -19.45
C ASN A 43 -7.68 -18.78 -19.63
N LYS A 44 -6.65 -18.03 -19.21
CA LYS A 44 -5.36 -18.63 -18.91
C LYS A 44 -5.58 -19.42 -17.64
N ASP A 45 -5.38 -20.73 -17.73
CA ASP A 45 -5.19 -21.62 -16.60
C ASP A 45 -4.14 -21.01 -15.66
N VAL A 46 -4.59 -20.14 -14.74
CA VAL A 46 -3.84 -19.80 -13.56
C VAL A 46 -3.79 -21.11 -12.83
N VAL A 47 -2.64 -21.76 -12.89
CA VAL A 47 -2.37 -22.99 -12.17
C VAL A 47 -2.59 -22.67 -10.70
N MET A 48 -3.82 -22.91 -10.23
CA MET A 48 -4.17 -22.75 -8.83
C MET A 48 -3.37 -23.81 -8.09
N GLU A 49 -2.34 -23.35 -7.38
CA GLU A 49 -1.56 -24.22 -6.50
C GLU A 49 -2.48 -24.67 -5.36
N GLU A 50 -2.96 -25.91 -5.43
CA GLU A 50 -3.93 -26.44 -4.47
C GLU A 50 -3.39 -26.59 -3.04
N ASP A 51 -2.08 -26.43 -2.81
CA ASP A 51 -1.46 -26.52 -1.49
C ASP A 51 -1.34 -25.18 -0.75
N ASP A 52 -2.02 -24.14 -1.23
CA ASP A 52 -2.13 -22.88 -0.49
C ASP A 52 -3.19 -23.00 0.60
N GLU A 53 -2.78 -23.57 1.75
CA GLU A 53 -3.52 -23.47 3.00
C GLU A 53 -3.78 -22.01 3.37
N HIS A 54 -2.91 -21.09 2.91
CA HIS A 54 -2.99 -19.66 3.18
C HIS A 54 -2.68 -18.81 1.95
N ALA A 55 -3.25 -17.60 1.91
CA ALA A 55 -2.98 -16.63 0.85
C ALA A 55 -1.52 -16.14 0.89
N ILE A 56 -1.04 -15.71 -0.28
CA ILE A 56 0.30 -15.16 -0.47
C ILE A 56 0.21 -13.64 -0.52
N THR A 57 1.07 -12.97 0.22
CA THR A 57 1.23 -11.51 0.13
C THR A 57 2.36 -11.17 -0.83
N GLU A 58 2.03 -10.53 -1.94
CA GLU A 58 3.02 -10.03 -2.92
C GLU A 58 3.37 -8.56 -2.68
N THR A 59 2.35 -7.71 -2.49
CA THR A 59 2.50 -6.27 -2.29
C THR A 59 1.72 -5.84 -1.05
N ILE A 60 2.37 -5.02 -0.21
CA ILE A 60 1.75 -4.40 0.97
C ILE A 60 1.69 -2.89 0.74
N MET A 61 0.53 -2.30 0.97
CA MET A 61 0.35 -0.84 0.98
C MET A 61 0.00 -0.38 2.39
N MET A 62 0.79 0.54 2.93
CA MET A 62 0.61 1.08 4.28
C MET A 62 0.38 2.59 4.18
N VAL A 63 -0.84 3.02 4.46
CA VAL A 63 -1.18 4.45 4.51
C VAL A 63 -0.59 5.06 5.79
N ALA A 64 -0.12 6.30 5.69
CA ALA A 64 0.38 7.03 6.83
C ALA A 64 -0.72 7.31 7.86
N THR A 65 -0.36 7.20 9.13
CA THR A 65 -1.19 7.63 10.26
C THR A 65 -0.51 8.77 11.01
N GLU A 66 -1.26 9.39 11.91
CA GLU A 66 -0.69 10.38 12.83
C GLU A 66 0.35 9.70 13.75
N PRO A 67 1.52 10.33 13.96
CA PRO A 67 2.52 9.81 14.88
C PRO A 67 2.14 10.04 16.35
N GLU A 68 2.84 9.39 17.28
CA GLU A 68 2.65 9.61 18.71
C GLU A 68 3.04 11.04 19.12
N SER A 69 2.34 11.61 20.11
CA SER A 69 2.59 13.00 20.54
C SER A 69 4.00 13.27 21.07
N ILE A 70 4.79 12.24 21.40
CA ILE A 70 6.19 12.38 21.83
C ILE A 70 7.13 12.91 20.74
N VAL A 71 6.73 12.79 19.46
CA VAL A 71 7.49 13.32 18.33
C VAL A 71 6.90 14.60 17.76
N GLN A 72 5.78 15.08 18.31
CA GLN A 72 5.08 16.28 17.87
C GLN A 72 5.49 17.49 18.74
N VAL A 73 5.67 18.65 18.11
CA VAL A 73 5.81 19.96 18.74
C VAL A 73 4.60 20.79 18.35
N ASP A 74 3.81 21.23 19.33
CA ASP A 74 2.57 22.00 19.11
C ASP A 74 1.55 21.32 18.16
N GLY A 75 1.56 19.98 18.12
CA GLY A 75 0.68 19.18 17.26
C GLY A 75 1.18 19.01 15.82
N GLU A 76 2.42 19.44 15.52
CA GLU A 76 3.07 19.20 14.24
C GLU A 76 4.33 18.31 14.41
N PRO A 77 4.63 17.42 13.45
CA PRO A 77 3.86 17.19 12.24
C PRO A 77 2.68 16.23 12.50
N LYS A 78 1.55 16.47 11.81
CA LYS A 78 0.36 15.60 11.86
C LYS A 78 0.56 14.24 11.16
N CYS A 79 1.68 14.06 10.48
CA CYS A 79 2.05 12.89 9.69
C CYS A 79 3.60 12.78 9.65
N CYS A 80 4.25 11.64 9.46
CA CYS A 80 3.70 10.38 8.95
C CYS A 80 4.28 9.17 9.69
N PHE A 81 3.43 8.43 10.41
CA PHE A 81 3.79 7.15 10.98
C PHE A 81 3.30 5.98 10.13
N PHE A 82 4.11 4.93 10.01
CA PHE A 82 3.76 3.72 9.26
C PHE A 82 3.83 2.52 10.21
N SER A 83 2.69 1.85 10.40
CA SER A 83 2.56 0.68 11.28
C SER A 83 2.75 -0.62 10.51
N PHE A 84 3.63 -1.49 11.01
CA PHE A 84 3.92 -2.80 10.42
C PHE A 84 3.14 -3.90 11.18
N THR A 85 1.87 -4.09 10.82
CA THR A 85 1.01 -5.11 11.47
C THR A 85 1.44 -6.53 11.09
N GLN A 86 1.88 -6.74 9.85
CA GLN A 86 2.44 -8.01 9.39
C GLN A 86 3.95 -8.01 9.53
N LYS A 87 4.47 -8.88 10.40
CA LYS A 87 5.92 -9.10 10.54
C LYS A 87 6.43 -9.92 9.36
N PHE A 88 6.81 -9.26 8.27
CA PHE A 88 7.59 -9.89 7.20
C PHE A 88 9.08 -9.72 7.45
N GLN A 89 9.87 -10.68 6.98
CA GLN A 89 11.32 -10.62 7.15
C GLN A 89 11.92 -9.57 6.22
N ALA A 90 12.85 -8.77 6.74
CA ALA A 90 13.57 -7.77 5.97
C ALA A 90 14.30 -8.35 4.74
N SER A 91 14.71 -9.63 4.80
CA SER A 91 15.35 -10.37 3.69
C SER A 91 14.44 -10.58 2.48
N ARG A 92 13.12 -10.58 2.68
CA ARG A 92 12.14 -10.80 1.61
C ARG A 92 11.75 -9.51 0.89
N VAL A 93 12.21 -8.35 1.36
CA VAL A 93 11.85 -7.06 0.75
C VAL A 93 12.57 -6.88 -0.58
N LEU A 94 11.82 -6.94 -1.68
CA LEU A 94 12.33 -6.71 -3.03
C LEU A 94 12.43 -5.22 -3.32
N ARG A 95 11.35 -4.47 -3.07
CA ARG A 95 11.25 -3.02 -3.31
C ARG A 95 10.43 -2.37 -2.20
N ALA A 96 10.79 -1.15 -1.80
CA ALA A 96 9.90 -0.31 -0.99
C ALA A 96 9.93 1.13 -1.51
N GLN A 97 8.76 1.72 -1.72
CA GLN A 97 8.61 3.08 -2.22
C GLN A 97 7.65 3.85 -1.30
N LEU A 98 8.05 5.04 -0.89
CA LEU A 98 7.16 6.01 -0.29
C LEU A 98 6.55 6.83 -1.43
N TRP A 99 5.24 6.90 -1.48
CA TRP A 99 4.48 7.69 -2.44
C TRP A 99 3.96 8.94 -1.76
N VAL A 100 4.22 10.10 -2.35
CA VAL A 100 3.82 11.42 -1.85
C VAL A 100 3.11 12.17 -2.97
N TYR A 101 1.93 12.70 -2.68
CA TYR A 101 1.21 13.54 -3.63
C TYR A 101 1.63 15.00 -3.46
N LEU A 102 1.97 15.66 -4.57
CA LEU A 102 2.24 17.08 -4.63
C LEU A 102 1.03 17.81 -5.23
N ARG A 103 0.53 18.80 -4.48
CA ARG A 103 -0.50 19.74 -4.94
C ARG A 103 -0.02 20.53 -6.16
N GLN A 104 -0.97 21.00 -6.95
CA GLN A 104 -0.69 21.88 -8.07
C GLN A 104 -0.08 23.20 -7.58
N ALA A 105 0.90 23.71 -8.31
CA ALA A 105 1.42 25.06 -8.10
C ALA A 105 0.69 26.06 -9.01
N ASP A 106 0.46 27.28 -8.52
CA ASP A 106 -0.15 28.36 -9.32
C ASP A 106 0.74 28.75 -10.52
N GLU A 107 2.05 28.71 -10.32
CA GLU A 107 3.07 29.04 -11.29
C GLU A 107 4.11 27.92 -11.39
N ALA A 108 4.82 27.85 -12.52
CA ALA A 108 5.90 26.88 -12.67
C ALA A 108 7.01 27.19 -11.66
N THR A 109 7.32 26.22 -10.80
CA THR A 109 8.30 26.38 -9.72
C THR A 109 9.09 25.11 -9.52
N THR A 110 10.31 25.26 -9.01
CA THR A 110 11.06 24.15 -8.43
C THR A 110 10.56 23.90 -7.01
N VAL A 111 10.30 22.63 -6.69
CA VAL A 111 9.98 22.12 -5.35
C VAL A 111 11.16 21.33 -4.82
N PHE A 112 11.51 21.57 -3.56
CA PHE A 112 12.51 20.80 -2.82
C PHE A 112 11.79 19.83 -1.88
N LEU A 113 11.59 18.60 -2.34
CA LEU A 113 11.04 17.53 -1.53
C LEU A 113 12.13 16.98 -0.61
N GLN A 114 11.93 17.10 0.70
CA GLN A 114 12.81 16.60 1.75
C GLN A 114 12.07 15.58 2.62
N ILE A 115 12.71 14.42 2.80
CA ILE A 115 12.23 13.33 3.63
C ILE A 115 13.20 13.17 4.80
N SER A 116 12.71 13.28 6.04
CA SER A 116 13.47 13.14 7.29
C SER A 116 12.93 11.99 8.13
N ARG A 117 13.76 11.40 9.00
CA ARG A 117 13.27 10.58 10.11
C ARG A 117 12.81 11.48 11.25
N LEU A 118 11.67 11.13 11.83
CA LEU A 118 11.24 11.69 13.11
C LEU A 118 12.08 11.11 14.25
N MET A 119 12.23 11.89 15.31
CA MET A 119 12.90 11.52 16.55
C MET A 119 12.10 12.12 17.71
N PRO A 120 12.12 11.49 18.91
CA PRO A 120 11.52 12.08 20.10
C PRO A 120 12.06 13.47 20.38
N VAL A 121 11.19 14.41 20.78
CA VAL A 121 11.57 15.80 21.05
C VAL A 121 12.66 15.89 22.14
N ALA A 122 12.66 14.95 23.09
CA ALA A 122 13.63 14.86 24.18
C ALA A 122 15.08 14.64 23.71
N ASP A 123 15.29 13.99 22.55
CA ASP A 123 16.63 13.74 21.99
C ASP A 123 17.16 14.91 21.15
N GLY A 124 16.41 16.02 21.11
CA GLY A 124 16.67 17.20 20.30
C GLY A 124 16.13 17.06 18.87
N SER A 125 15.84 18.19 18.22
CA SER A 125 15.28 18.28 16.85
C SER A 125 16.31 17.96 15.75
N ARG A 126 17.09 16.89 15.92
CA ARG A 126 17.99 16.40 14.86
C ARG A 126 17.19 15.55 13.88
N HIS A 127 16.62 16.21 12.88
CA HIS A 127 16.03 15.53 11.73
C HIS A 127 17.13 14.81 10.94
N ILE A 128 17.07 13.48 10.89
CA ILE A 128 18.01 12.69 10.07
C ILE A 128 17.46 12.62 8.65
N ARG A 129 18.07 13.37 7.73
CA ARG A 129 17.68 13.41 6.32
C ARG A 129 17.86 12.04 5.66
N ILE A 130 16.76 11.51 5.10
CA ILE A 130 16.71 10.26 4.35
C ILE A 130 17.03 10.53 2.88
N ARG A 131 16.30 11.47 2.29
CA ARG A 131 16.42 11.81 0.87
C ARG A 131 16.00 13.25 0.65
N SER A 132 16.53 13.86 -0.41
CA SER A 132 15.84 14.99 -1.01
C SER A 132 15.96 14.99 -2.51
N LEU A 133 14.94 15.58 -3.12
CA LEU A 133 14.71 15.59 -4.55
C LEU A 133 14.39 17.03 -4.96
N LYS A 134 14.94 17.44 -6.09
CA LYS A 134 14.57 18.69 -6.76
C LYS A 134 13.60 18.30 -7.87
N ILE A 135 12.41 18.88 -7.85
CA ILE A 135 11.31 18.53 -8.76
C ILE A 135 10.83 19.82 -9.41
N ASP A 136 10.82 19.86 -10.74
CA ASP A 136 10.25 21.00 -11.46
C ASP A 136 8.77 20.74 -11.71
N VAL A 137 7.92 21.56 -11.10
CA VAL A 137 6.46 21.46 -11.15
C VAL A 137 5.92 22.47 -12.15
N SER A 138 5.07 22.01 -13.06
CA SER A 138 4.37 22.87 -14.01
C SER A 138 3.13 23.47 -13.37
N ALA A 139 2.77 24.68 -13.79
CA ALA A 139 1.58 25.36 -13.30
C ALA A 139 0.31 24.51 -13.54
N GLY A 140 -0.54 24.38 -12.51
CA GLY A 140 -1.81 23.66 -12.58
C GLY A 140 -1.69 22.12 -12.66
N VAL A 141 -0.49 21.55 -12.49
CA VAL A 141 -0.28 20.10 -12.56
C VAL A 141 0.05 19.54 -11.18
N SER A 142 -0.79 18.65 -10.68
CA SER A 142 -0.49 17.81 -9.53
C SER A 142 0.24 16.53 -9.95
N SER A 143 1.00 15.92 -9.03
CA SER A 143 1.75 14.70 -9.37
C SER A 143 2.04 13.82 -8.17
N TRP A 144 2.12 12.52 -8.42
CA TRP A 144 2.65 11.54 -7.48
C TRP A 144 4.17 11.43 -7.62
N GLN A 145 4.85 11.42 -6.49
CA GLN A 145 6.30 11.26 -6.40
C GLN A 145 6.63 10.00 -5.61
N SER A 146 7.48 9.14 -6.18
CA SER A 146 7.93 7.90 -5.55
C SER A 146 9.36 8.03 -5.05
N ILE A 147 9.61 7.67 -3.79
CA ILE A 147 10.92 7.77 -3.14
C ILE A 147 11.31 6.39 -2.64
N ASP A 148 12.52 5.92 -2.98
CA ASP A 148 13.04 4.66 -2.46
C ASP A 148 13.37 4.79 -0.96
N VAL A 149 12.66 3.98 -0.16
CA VAL A 149 12.80 3.90 1.30
C VAL A 149 13.16 2.49 1.77
N LYS A 150 13.59 1.61 0.86
CA LYS A 150 13.92 0.20 1.18
C LYS A 150 14.90 0.06 2.33
N GLN A 151 15.95 0.89 2.36
CA GLN A 151 16.95 0.85 3.43
C GLN A 151 16.36 1.26 4.79
N VAL A 152 15.51 2.28 4.81
CA VAL A 152 14.84 2.76 6.04
C VAL A 152 13.92 1.67 6.57
N LEU A 153 13.06 1.13 5.70
CA LEU A 153 12.16 0.03 6.06
C LEU A 153 12.93 -1.20 6.57
N THR A 154 14.03 -1.57 5.92
CA THR A 154 14.88 -2.71 6.34
C THR A 154 15.42 -2.51 7.76
N VAL A 155 15.80 -1.28 8.13
CA VAL A 155 16.24 -0.96 9.49
C VAL A 155 15.07 -1.09 10.46
N TRP A 156 13.91 -0.51 10.16
CA TRP A 156 12.73 -0.59 11.03
C TRP A 156 12.21 -2.02 11.22
N LEU A 157 12.29 -2.88 10.21
CA LEU A 157 11.93 -4.30 10.35
C LEU A 157 12.88 -5.08 11.26
N ARG A 158 14.14 -4.63 11.38
CA ARG A 158 15.13 -5.24 12.28
C ARG A 158 15.10 -4.62 13.68
N GLN A 159 14.78 -3.33 13.76
CA GLN A 159 14.77 -2.49 14.95
C GLN A 159 13.48 -1.65 15.00
N PRO A 160 12.32 -2.26 15.31
CA PRO A 160 11.02 -1.58 15.30
C PRO A 160 10.95 -0.37 16.24
N GLU A 161 11.72 -0.39 17.33
CA GLU A 161 11.84 0.69 18.32
C GLU A 161 12.45 1.98 17.75
N THR A 162 13.08 1.91 16.58
CA THR A 162 13.64 3.08 15.88
C THR A 162 12.65 3.71 14.89
N ASN A 163 11.46 3.11 14.74
CA ASN A 163 10.40 3.67 13.90
C ASN A 163 9.63 4.72 14.67
N TRP A 164 9.95 5.97 14.41
CA TRP A 164 9.21 7.14 14.91
C TRP A 164 8.37 7.82 13.82
N GLY A 165 8.41 7.27 12.60
CA GLY A 165 7.81 7.87 11.42
C GLY A 165 8.78 8.72 10.59
N ILE A 166 8.22 9.35 9.57
CA ILE A 166 8.88 10.16 8.56
C ILE A 166 8.23 11.54 8.52
N GLU A 167 9.05 12.56 8.42
CA GLU A 167 8.65 13.91 8.11
C GLU A 167 8.80 14.15 6.60
N ILE A 168 7.81 14.79 6.00
CA ILE A 168 7.74 15.06 4.57
C ILE A 168 7.50 16.54 4.39
N ASN A 169 8.45 17.23 3.76
CA ASN A 169 8.37 18.65 3.47
C ASN A 169 8.61 18.86 1.97
N ALA A 170 7.76 19.59 1.27
CA ALA A 170 7.90 19.86 -0.16
C ALA A 170 7.73 21.35 -0.47
N PHE A 171 8.74 22.14 -0.10
CA PHE A 171 8.69 23.59 -0.26
C PHE A 171 9.00 24.03 -1.69
N ASP A 172 8.14 24.89 -2.24
CA ASP A 172 8.41 25.62 -3.48
C ASP A 172 9.37 26.81 -3.26
N SER A 173 9.65 27.57 -4.33
CA SER A 173 10.51 28.76 -4.27
C SER A 173 9.94 29.91 -3.42
N ARG A 174 8.65 29.88 -3.10
CA ARG A 174 7.93 30.86 -2.28
C ARG A 174 7.79 30.41 -0.81
N GLY A 175 8.18 29.18 -0.50
CA GLY A 175 8.06 28.58 0.82
C GLY A 175 6.71 27.92 1.10
N ASN A 176 5.88 27.68 0.09
CA ASN A 176 4.64 26.92 0.24
C ASN A 176 4.95 25.43 0.26
N ASP A 177 4.41 24.69 1.22
CA ASP A 177 4.50 23.23 1.22
C ASP A 177 3.42 22.62 0.32
N LEU A 178 3.85 21.94 -0.74
CA LEU A 178 2.96 21.30 -1.69
C LEU A 178 2.66 19.84 -1.35
N ALA A 179 3.31 19.25 -0.34
CA ALA A 179 3.05 17.86 0.04
C ALA A 179 1.67 17.73 0.71
N VAL A 180 0.89 16.75 0.27
CA VAL A 180 -0.31 16.33 1.00
C VAL A 180 0.13 15.41 2.13
N THR A 181 0.16 15.94 3.35
CA THR A 181 0.43 15.20 4.59
C THR A 181 -0.81 15.08 5.48
N THR A 182 -1.81 15.93 5.25
CA THR A 182 -3.12 15.89 5.89
C THR A 182 -4.19 15.98 4.82
N ALA A 183 -5.26 15.19 4.94
CA ALA A 183 -6.34 15.18 3.96
C ALA A 183 -7.26 16.39 4.19
N GLU A 184 -7.24 17.35 3.28
CA GLU A 184 -8.26 18.40 3.19
C GLU A 184 -9.52 17.88 2.44
N PRO A 185 -10.67 18.57 2.54
CA PRO A 185 -11.86 18.21 1.76
C PRO A 185 -11.55 18.14 0.26
N GLY A 186 -11.77 16.96 -0.35
CA GLY A 186 -11.43 16.69 -1.75
C GLY A 186 -10.08 15.99 -1.97
N GLU A 187 -9.28 15.79 -0.92
CA GLU A 187 -7.98 15.09 -0.99
C GLU A 187 -8.05 13.62 -0.53
N GLU A 188 -9.22 12.99 -0.66
CA GLU A 188 -9.46 11.59 -0.29
C GLU A 188 -8.56 10.64 -1.10
N GLY A 189 -7.81 9.77 -0.42
CA GLY A 189 -6.88 8.83 -1.03
C GLY A 189 -5.57 9.45 -1.53
N LEU A 190 -5.25 10.70 -1.16
CA LEU A 190 -4.00 11.38 -1.53
C LEU A 190 -2.95 11.40 -0.40
N LEU A 191 -3.26 10.80 0.75
CA LEU A 191 -2.33 10.69 1.87
C LEU A 191 -1.08 9.88 1.47
N PRO A 192 0.08 10.16 2.09
CA PRO A 192 1.29 9.41 1.83
C PRO A 192 1.11 7.93 2.21
N PHE A 193 1.65 7.04 1.39
CA PHE A 193 1.63 5.61 1.67
C PHE A 193 2.92 4.93 1.22
N MET A 194 3.24 3.80 1.86
CA MET A 194 4.40 2.99 1.51
C MET A 194 3.95 1.73 0.76
N GLU A 195 4.46 1.56 -0.46
CA GLU A 195 4.32 0.35 -1.27
C GLU A 195 5.54 -0.55 -1.02
N VAL A 196 5.31 -1.79 -0.58
CA VAL A 196 6.36 -2.77 -0.31
C VAL A 196 6.10 -4.04 -1.11
N LYS A 197 7.01 -4.36 -2.04
CA LYS A 197 7.00 -5.63 -2.78
C LYS A 197 7.86 -6.65 -2.06
N ILE A 198 7.30 -7.84 -1.84
CA ILE A 198 7.92 -8.92 -1.08
C ILE A 198 8.12 -10.13 -2.00
N SER A 199 9.23 -10.86 -1.82
CA SER A 199 9.48 -12.08 -2.54
C SER A 199 8.54 -13.19 -2.08
N GLU A 200 7.97 -13.92 -3.03
CA GLU A 200 7.27 -15.16 -2.77
C GLU A 200 8.22 -16.20 -2.13
N ALA A 201 7.68 -17.09 -1.31
CA ALA A 201 8.43 -18.28 -0.88
C ALA A 201 8.42 -19.30 -2.02
N PRO A 202 9.53 -19.99 -2.33
CA PRO A 202 9.57 -20.93 -3.44
C PRO A 202 8.63 -22.11 -3.15
N LYS A 203 7.71 -22.39 -4.09
CA LYS A 203 6.77 -23.50 -4.00
C LYS A 203 7.03 -24.57 -5.06
N ARG A 204 6.61 -25.80 -4.75
CA ARG A 204 6.72 -26.96 -5.63
C ARG A 204 5.39 -27.11 -6.38
N ALA A 205 5.37 -26.76 -7.65
CA ALA A 205 4.21 -26.99 -8.50
C ALA A 205 3.90 -28.48 -8.59
N ARG A 206 2.66 -28.87 -8.26
CA ARG A 206 2.12 -30.20 -8.56
C ARG A 206 1.09 -30.02 -9.67
N LYS A 207 1.27 -30.74 -10.78
CA LYS A 207 0.25 -30.86 -11.82
C LYS A 207 -0.85 -31.78 -11.31
N ASP A 208 -2.04 -31.26 -11.10
CA ASP A 208 -3.23 -32.11 -11.15
C ASP A 208 -4.13 -31.66 -12.31
N SER A 209 -4.65 -32.65 -13.02
CA SER A 209 -5.51 -32.50 -14.20
C SER A 209 -6.88 -33.07 -13.83
N GLY A 210 -7.63 -32.28 -13.06
CA GLY A 210 -9.03 -32.57 -12.74
C GLY A 210 -9.92 -32.45 -13.97
N LEU A 211 -11.11 -33.06 -13.90
CA LEU A 211 -12.13 -32.96 -14.96
C LEU A 211 -13.06 -31.77 -14.65
N ASP A 212 -13.38 -30.99 -15.69
CA ASP A 212 -14.35 -29.88 -15.65
C ASP A 212 -15.67 -30.31 -16.29
N CYS A 213 -16.78 -30.07 -15.59
CA CYS A 213 -18.13 -30.39 -16.01
C CYS A 213 -19.01 -29.14 -16.06
N ASP A 214 -19.94 -29.14 -17.01
CA ASP A 214 -21.05 -28.19 -17.06
C ASP A 214 -22.30 -28.76 -16.38
N GLU A 215 -23.29 -27.91 -16.08
CA GLU A 215 -24.52 -28.29 -15.38
C GLU A 215 -25.35 -29.38 -16.08
N ASN A 216 -25.12 -29.60 -17.38
CA ASN A 216 -25.83 -30.61 -18.17
C ASN A 216 -25.01 -31.88 -18.39
N SER A 217 -23.82 -31.97 -17.79
CA SER A 217 -22.89 -33.07 -18.02
C SER A 217 -23.36 -34.35 -17.32
N PRO A 218 -23.47 -35.49 -18.02
CA PRO A 218 -23.87 -36.76 -17.42
C PRO A 218 -22.74 -37.47 -16.65
N GLU A 219 -21.66 -36.75 -16.32
CA GLU A 219 -20.48 -37.31 -15.67
C GLU A 219 -20.80 -37.68 -14.21
N SER A 220 -20.44 -38.91 -13.83
CA SER A 220 -20.72 -39.47 -12.50
C SER A 220 -19.47 -39.57 -11.61
N ARG A 221 -18.29 -39.28 -12.17
CA ARG A 221 -17.03 -39.17 -11.43
C ARG A 221 -16.92 -37.81 -10.75
N CYS A 222 -15.95 -37.67 -9.83
CA CYS A 222 -15.61 -36.37 -9.24
C CYS A 222 -15.27 -35.38 -10.36
N CYS A 223 -15.99 -34.26 -10.43
CA CYS A 223 -15.87 -33.27 -11.48
C CYS A 223 -16.09 -31.86 -10.92
N ARG A 224 -15.35 -30.88 -11.45
CA ARG A 224 -15.42 -29.47 -11.05
C ARG A 224 -16.51 -28.76 -11.86
N TYR A 225 -17.41 -28.06 -11.18
CA TYR A 225 -18.46 -27.22 -11.79
C TYR A 225 -18.13 -25.74 -11.57
N SER A 226 -18.56 -24.88 -12.50
CA SER A 226 -18.42 -23.43 -12.36
C SER A 226 -19.29 -22.90 -11.22
N LEU A 227 -18.72 -22.05 -10.37
CA LEU A 227 -19.43 -21.32 -9.34
C LEU A 227 -18.90 -19.89 -9.32
N THR A 228 -19.79 -18.92 -9.51
CA THR A 228 -19.45 -17.49 -9.35
C THR A 228 -19.79 -17.07 -7.93
N VAL A 229 -18.85 -16.41 -7.26
CA VAL A 229 -19.03 -15.84 -5.93
C VAL A 229 -19.01 -14.32 -6.08
N ASP A 230 -20.14 -13.68 -5.80
CA ASP A 230 -20.27 -12.23 -5.80
C ASP A 230 -20.09 -11.70 -4.36
N PHE A 231 -19.03 -10.92 -4.12
CA PHE A 231 -18.74 -10.37 -2.81
C PHE A 231 -19.63 -9.18 -2.43
N GLU A 232 -20.20 -8.47 -3.41
CA GLU A 232 -21.13 -7.36 -3.16
C GLU A 232 -22.44 -7.89 -2.55
N ASP A 233 -22.93 -9.05 -3.02
CA ASP A 233 -24.11 -9.73 -2.48
C ASP A 233 -23.94 -10.14 -1.00
N PHE A 234 -22.71 -10.46 -0.58
CA PHE A 234 -22.39 -10.74 0.83
C PHE A 234 -22.17 -9.48 1.67
N GLY A 235 -22.16 -8.29 1.05
CA GLY A 235 -21.82 -7.02 1.71
C GLY A 235 -20.38 -6.96 2.19
N TRP A 236 -19.45 -7.66 1.51
CA TRP A 236 -18.04 -7.72 1.89
C TRP A 236 -17.26 -6.57 1.22
N ASP A 237 -17.58 -5.32 1.58
CA ASP A 237 -16.96 -4.09 1.07
C ASP A 237 -15.44 -3.95 1.37
N TRP A 238 -14.89 -4.88 2.14
CA TRP A 238 -13.48 -4.89 2.54
C TRP A 238 -12.57 -5.64 1.56
N ILE A 239 -13.17 -6.38 0.62
CA ILE A 239 -12.48 -7.05 -0.49
C ILE A 239 -12.39 -6.11 -1.68
#